data_AF-A0A661PXT1-F1
#
_entry.id   AF-A0A661PXT1-F1
#
_cell.length_a   1.000
_cell.length_b   1.000
_cell.length_c   1.000
_cell.angle_alpha   90.00
_cell.angle_beta   90.00
_cell.angle_gamma   90.00
#
_symmetry.space_group_name_H-M   'P 1'
#
loop_
_entity.id
_entity.type
_entity.pdbx_description
1 polymer ?
#
loop_
_entity_poly.entity_id
_entity_poly.type
_entity_poly.pdbx_seq_one_letter_code
_entity_poly.pdbx_strand_id
1 'polypeptide(L)' 'VLPKLFSISLPQDLADELAKCKNNDDAKIVGTEWAIQQSKDLVAHNVPSLHIYTYGVSDNTRKIIKAVF' A
#
# COMPACT_ATOMS: atom_id res chain seq x y z
N VAL A 1 1.24 -2.72 13.71
CA VAL A 1 -0.03 -3.40 14.08
C VAL A 1 -0.37 -4.53 13.10
N LEU A 2 -0.37 -4.27 11.78
CA LEU A 2 -0.77 -5.25 10.77
C LEU A 2 -0.07 -6.63 10.85
N PRO A 3 1.27 -6.74 10.98
CA PRO A 3 1.95 -8.04 10.99
C PRO A 3 1.46 -8.98 12.09
N LYS A 4 1.19 -8.43 13.28
CA LYS A 4 0.73 -9.20 14.44
C LYS A 4 -0.72 -9.65 14.32
N LEU A 5 -1.58 -8.86 13.66
CA LEU A 5 -3.01 -9.15 13.54
C LEU A 5 -3.31 -10.09 12.37
N PHE A 6 -2.59 -9.95 11.26
CA PHE A 6 -2.86 -10.69 10.04
C PHE A 6 -1.86 -11.82 9.77
N SER A 7 -0.92 -12.07 10.69
CA SER A 7 0.14 -13.08 10.53
C SER A 7 0.89 -12.93 9.20
N ILE A 8 1.19 -11.67 8.83
CA ILE A 8 1.92 -11.30 7.61
C ILE A 8 3.30 -10.73 7.96
N SER A 9 4.24 -10.85 7.03
CA SER A 9 5.50 -10.10 7.04
C SER A 9 5.39 -8.85 6.15
N LEU A 10 6.14 -7.82 6.50
CA LEU A 10 6.36 -6.67 5.60
C LEU A 10 7.64 -6.93 4.80
N PRO A 11 7.66 -6.64 3.49
CA PRO A 11 8.89 -6.61 2.71
C PRO A 11 9.92 -5.67 3.35
N GLN A 12 11.21 -6.03 3.27
CA GLN A 12 12.28 -5.28 3.93
C GLN A 12 12.33 -3.83 3.44
N ASP A 13 12.25 -3.61 2.13
CA ASP A 13 12.29 -2.28 1.52
C ASP A 13 11.16 -1.37 2.05
N LEU A 14 9.95 -1.92 2.21
CA LEU A 14 8.83 -1.19 2.80
C LEU A 14 9.07 -0.90 4.28
N ALA A 15 9.60 -1.87 5.03
CA ALA A 15 9.90 -1.70 6.44
C ALA A 15 10.97 -0.61 6.66
N ASP A 16 11.99 -0.55 5.80
CA ASP A 16 13.07 0.42 5.87
C ASP A 16 12.58 1.85 5.58
N GLU A 17 11.71 2.02 4.59
CA GLU A 17 11.11 3.34 4.31
C GLU A 17 10.14 3.78 5.41
N LEU A 18 9.35 2.84 5.95
CA LEU A 18 8.46 3.14 7.08
C LEU A 18 9.26 3.50 8.35
N ALA A 19 10.44 2.91 8.56
CA ALA A 19 11.30 3.24 9.70
C ALA A 19 11.85 4.68 9.66
N LYS A 20 11.90 5.31 8.48
CA LYS A 20 12.33 6.70 8.29
C LYS A 20 11.21 7.72 8.55
N CYS A 21 9.96 7.28 8.59
CA CYS A 21 8.79 8.14 8.78
C CYS A 21 8.76 8.70 10.20
N LYS A 22 8.51 10.00 10.35
CA LYS A 22 8.47 10.67 11.66
C LYS A 22 7.07 10.75 12.24
N ASN A 23 6.06 10.62 11.38
CA ASN A 23 4.66 10.75 11.74
C ASN A 23 3.77 9.87 10.84
N ASN A 24 2.47 9.83 11.15
CA ASN A 24 1.50 9.03 10.41
C ASN A 24 1.24 9.53 8.98
N ASP A 25 1.43 10.82 8.71
CA ASP A 25 1.25 11.39 7.38
C ASP A 25 2.37 10.93 6.44
N ASP A 26 3.61 10.92 6.91
CA ASP A 26 4.76 10.35 6.19
C ASP A 26 4.50 8.87 5.86
N ALA A 27 4.07 8.08 6.87
CA ALA A 27 3.77 6.66 6.69
C ALA A 27 2.60 6.42 5.71
N LYS A 28 1.60 7.31 5.70
CA LYS A 28 0.49 7.28 4.75
C LYS A 28 0.97 7.52 3.32
N ILE A 29 1.92 8.45 3.12
CA ILE A 29 2.51 8.71 1.80
C ILE A 29 3.29 7.47 1.33
N VAL A 30 4.24 6.98 2.13
CA VAL A 30 5.06 5.79 1.81
C VAL A 30 4.17 4.57 1.50
N GLY A 31 3.18 4.29 2.33
CA GLY A 31 2.26 3.17 2.11
C GLY A 31 1.39 3.35 0.86
N THR A 32 1.02 4.58 0.48
CA THR A 32 0.25 4.84 -0.73
C THR A 32 1.10 4.61 -1.98
N GLU A 33 2.34 5.10 -2.01
CA GLU A 33 3.26 4.88 -3.13
C GLU A 33 3.60 3.40 -3.30
N TRP A 34 3.84 2.69 -2.20
CA TRP A 34 4.05 1.24 -2.22
C TRP A 34 2.85 0.49 -2.82
N ALA A 35 1.63 0.84 -2.40
CA ALA A 35 0.42 0.22 -2.92
C ALA A 35 0.20 0.52 -4.41
N ILE A 36 0.56 1.72 -4.90
CA ILE A 36 0.55 2.06 -6.33
C ILE A 36 1.51 1.16 -7.10
N GLN A 37 2.75 1.03 -6.63
CA GLN A 37 3.76 0.19 -7.28
C GLN A 37 3.30 -1.25 -7.38
N GLN A 38 2.84 -1.84 -6.27
CA GLN A 38 2.36 -3.22 -6.24
C GLN A 38 1.13 -3.42 -7.13
N SER A 39 0.20 -2.47 -7.15
CA SER A 39 -1.00 -2.54 -7.99
C SER A 39 -0.67 -2.50 -9.48
N LYS A 40 0.27 -1.64 -9.91
CA LYS A 40 0.75 -1.58 -11.30
C LYS A 40 1.41 -2.87 -11.73
N ASP A 41 2.22 -3.47 -10.87
CA ASP A 41 2.87 -4.75 -11.14
C ASP A 41 1.85 -5.87 -11.33
N LEU A 42 0.84 -5.97 -10.44
CA LEU A 42 -0.23 -6.96 -10.56
C LEU A 42 -1.04 -6.77 -11.85
N VAL A 43 -1.38 -5.53 -12.22
CA VAL A 43 -2.08 -5.23 -13.48
C VAL A 43 -1.22 -5.62 -14.69
N ALA A 44 0.08 -5.31 -14.67
CA ALA A 44 1.00 -5.70 -15.74
C ALA A 44 1.09 -7.24 -15.90
N HIS A 45 0.90 -7.98 -14.80
CA HIS A 45 0.85 -9.45 -14.79
C HIS A 45 -0.57 -10.02 -15.03
N ASN A 46 -1.51 -9.21 -15.52
CA ASN A 46 -2.86 -9.62 -15.92
C ASN A 46 -3.67 -10.33 -14.82
N VAL A 47 -3.57 -9.87 -13.57
CA VAL A 47 -4.50 -10.35 -12.53
C VAL A 47 -5.95 -10.00 -12.90
N PRO A 48 -6.92 -10.86 -12.56
CA PRO A 48 -8.32 -10.65 -12.98
C PRO A 48 -8.98 -9.45 -12.29
N SER A 49 -8.53 -9.10 -11.07
CA SER A 49 -9.05 -7.97 -10.31
C SER A 49 -8.12 -7.58 -9.16
N LEU A 50 -8.30 -6.36 -8.64
CA LEU A 50 -7.67 -5.87 -7.41
C LEU A 50 -8.74 -5.63 -6.34
N HIS A 51 -8.55 -6.22 -5.16
CA HIS A 51 -9.39 -5.96 -3.98
C HIS A 51 -8.59 -5.12 -2.96
N ILE A 52 -9.11 -3.94 -2.60
CA ILE A 52 -8.42 -3.01 -1.69
C ILE A 52 -9.21 -2.88 -0.38
N TYR A 53 -8.55 -3.18 0.75
CA TYR A 53 -9.08 -2.92 2.08
C TYR A 53 -8.91 -1.45 2.45
N THR A 54 -10.00 -0.68 2.36
CA THR A 54 -9.97 0.77 2.62
C THR A 54 -9.93 1.13 4.10
N TYR A 55 -10.34 0.22 4.99
CA TYR A 55 -10.46 0.46 6.44
C TYR A 55 -11.20 1.78 6.79
N GLY A 56 -12.20 2.16 6.00
CA GLY A 56 -12.96 3.40 6.19
C GLY A 56 -12.24 4.68 5.72
N VAL A 57 -11.05 4.57 5.13
CA VAL A 57 -10.28 5.69 4.56
C VAL A 57 -10.24 5.54 3.04
N SER A 58 -10.88 6.47 2.33
CA SER A 58 -11.05 6.37 0.86
C SER A 58 -10.04 7.21 0.07
N ASP A 59 -9.41 8.22 0.67
CA ASP A 59 -8.54 9.16 -0.05
C ASP A 59 -7.32 8.49 -0.69
N ASN A 60 -6.63 7.63 0.04
CA ASN A 60 -5.48 6.88 -0.48
C ASN A 60 -5.92 5.88 -1.55
N THR A 61 -7.03 5.18 -1.34
CA THR A 61 -7.60 4.23 -2.31
C THR A 61 -7.92 4.93 -3.63
N ARG A 62 -8.52 6.12 -3.58
CA ARG A 62 -8.80 6.93 -4.77
C ARG A 62 -7.52 7.31 -5.52
N LYS A 63 -6.44 7.65 -4.80
CA LYS A 63 -5.13 7.95 -5.40
C LYS A 63 -4.53 6.71 -6.07
N ILE A 64 -4.60 5.55 -5.41
CA ILE A 64 -4.09 4.28 -5.92
C ILE A 64 -4.78 3.94 -7.24
N ILE A 65 -6.12 3.91 -7.25
CA ILE A 65 -6.87 3.54 -8.46
C ILE A 65 -6.60 4.50 -9.62
N LYS A 66 -6.58 5.82 -9.38
CA LYS A 66 -6.26 6.83 -10.41
C LYS A 66 -4.85 6.71 -11.02
N ALA A 67 -3.90 6.13 -10.29
CA ALA A 67 -2.54 5.96 -10.76
C ALA A 67 -2.34 4.65 -11.53
N VAL A 68 -3.25 3.69 -11.34
CA VAL A 68 -3.16 2.32 -11.86
C VAL A 68 -4.04 2.12 -13.10
N PHE A 69 -5.20 2.77 -13.15
CA PHE A 69 -6.20 2.73 -14.23
C PHE A 69 -6.49 4.13 -14.75
#